data_AF-A0A1G8KCD3-F1
#
_entry.id   AF-A0A1G8KCD3-F1
#
_cell.length_a   1.000
_cell.length_b   1.000
_cell.length_c   1.000
_cell.angle_alpha   90.00
_cell.angle_beta   90.00
_cell.angle_gamma   90.00
#
_symmetry.space_group_name_H-M   'P 1'
#
loop_
_entity.id
_entity.type
_entity.pdbx_description
1 polymer ?
#
loop_
_entity_poly.entity_id
_entity_poly.type
_entity_poly.pdbx_seq_one_letter_code
_entity_poly.pdbx_strand_id
1 'polypeptide(L)'
;MDTEYAAVEGHDVTTITCVCGNTVSKEGLIQANSRGIPIYAGDDVPPGLAPWPTDEDLYTLCPSCGRVYSDAAVEETGKAPVAFKVDVATGAIAEAIRIHWERS
;
A
#
# COMPACT_ATOMS: atom_id res chain seq x y z
N MET A 1 11.68 -18.70 7.37
CA MET A 1 11.29 -17.84 6.23
C MET A 1 11.81 -16.47 6.57
N ASP A 2 12.78 -15.98 5.80
CA ASP A 2 13.31 -14.64 5.98
C ASP A 2 12.25 -13.61 5.62
N THR A 3 12.04 -12.62 6.50
CA THR A 3 11.16 -11.48 6.21
C THR A 3 11.79 -10.67 5.09
N GLU A 4 11.06 -10.45 4.00
CA GLU A 4 11.50 -9.55 2.93
C GLU A 4 11.32 -8.10 3.39
N TYR A 5 12.25 -7.21 3.03
CA TYR A 5 12.19 -5.80 3.37
C TYR A 5 12.24 -4.95 2.09
N ALA A 6 11.34 -3.99 1.98
CA ALA A 6 11.50 -2.89 1.06
C ALA A 6 12.59 -1.94 1.56
N ALA A 7 13.24 -1.23 0.62
CA ALA A 7 14.17 -0.17 0.95
C ALA A 7 13.38 1.10 1.30
N VAL A 8 13.82 1.81 2.34
CA VAL A 8 13.21 3.05 2.84
C VAL A 8 14.32 4.00 3.25
N GLU A 9 14.13 5.30 3.01
CA GLU A 9 15.00 6.36 3.49
C GLU A 9 14.32 7.13 4.63
N GLY A 10 15.05 7.44 5.70
CA GLY A 10 14.59 8.39 6.72
C GLY A 10 13.31 8.01 7.47
N HIS A 11 12.95 6.72 7.54
CA HIS A 11 11.71 6.23 8.17
C HIS A 11 10.44 6.75 7.48
N ASP A 12 10.54 7.18 6.22
CA ASP A 12 9.46 7.86 5.51
C ASP A 12 8.80 6.91 4.50
N VAL A 13 7.51 6.62 4.70
CA VAL A 13 6.70 5.77 3.81
C VAL A 13 6.66 6.27 2.37
N THR A 14 6.86 7.57 2.15
CA THR A 14 6.88 8.18 0.81
C THR A 14 8.17 7.88 0.03
N THR A 15 9.16 7.26 0.67
CA THR A 15 10.44 6.88 0.05
C THR A 15 10.54 5.38 -0.27
N ILE A 16 9.48 4.62 0.00
CA ILE A 16 9.50 3.16 -0.13
C ILE A 16 9.86 2.74 -1.57
N THR A 17 10.84 1.85 -1.66
CA THR A 17 11.15 1.05 -2.83
C THR A 17 10.83 -0.41 -2.53
N CYS A 18 9.75 -0.89 -3.13
CA CYS A 18 9.28 -2.26 -3.01
C CYS A 18 10.37 -3.26 -3.42
N VAL A 19 10.31 -4.47 -2.86
CA VAL A 19 11.19 -5.61 -3.20
C VAL A 19 11.23 -5.93 -4.70
N CYS A 20 10.15 -5.67 -5.45
CA CYS A 20 10.12 -5.87 -6.91
C CYS A 20 10.78 -4.73 -7.71
N GLY A 21 11.31 -3.71 -7.04
CA GLY A 21 11.92 -2.51 -7.65
C GLY A 21 10.94 -1.39 -8.00
N ASN A 22 9.65 -1.52 -7.66
CA ASN A 22 8.70 -0.40 -7.82
C ASN A 22 8.90 0.63 -6.69
N THR A 23 8.90 1.91 -7.03
CA THR A 23 9.11 3.02 -6.09
C THR A 23 7.88 3.90 -6.02
N VAL A 24 7.73 4.65 -4.92
CA VAL A 24 6.64 5.64 -4.78
C VAL A 24 6.68 6.65 -5.94
N SER A 25 7.88 7.03 -6.39
CA SER A 25 8.10 7.98 -7.49
C SER A 25 7.86 7.44 -8.91
N LYS A 26 7.65 6.12 -9.08
CA LYS A 26 7.53 5.49 -10.42
C LYS A 26 6.10 5.15 -10.79
N GLU A 27 5.58 4.02 -10.30
CA GLU A 27 4.19 3.61 -10.55
C GLU A 27 3.24 4.10 -9.46
N GLY A 28 3.77 4.77 -8.42
CA GLY A 28 3.04 5.05 -7.19
C GLY A 28 2.90 3.80 -6.33
N LEU A 29 3.08 3.94 -5.02
CA LEU A 29 2.54 2.97 -4.08
C LEU A 29 1.23 3.56 -3.53
N ILE A 30 0.27 2.69 -3.27
CA ILE A 30 -1.10 3.06 -2.98
C ILE A 30 -1.35 2.88 -1.50
N GLN A 31 -1.86 3.89 -0.81
CA GLN A 31 -2.32 3.71 0.56
C GLN A 31 -3.50 2.73 0.61
N ALA A 32 -3.47 1.85 1.59
CA ALA A 32 -4.38 0.73 1.76
C ALA A 32 -4.68 0.50 3.24
N ASN A 33 -5.74 -0.27 3.50
CA ASN A 33 -6.07 -0.72 4.86
C ASN A 33 -5.34 -2.02 5.22
N SER A 34 -5.59 -2.53 6.43
CA SER A 34 -5.05 -3.80 6.95
C SER A 34 -5.39 -5.06 6.13
N ARG A 35 -6.26 -4.95 5.12
CA ARG A 35 -6.58 -6.02 4.17
C ARG A 35 -5.89 -5.83 2.81
N GLY A 36 -5.12 -4.76 2.64
CA GLY A 36 -4.45 -4.41 1.39
C GLY A 36 -5.41 -3.87 0.33
N ILE A 37 -6.59 -3.38 0.74
CA ILE A 37 -7.54 -2.72 -0.16
C ILE A 37 -7.18 -1.23 -0.19
N PRO A 38 -6.95 -0.64 -1.38
CA PRO A 38 -6.75 0.80 -1.54
C PRO A 38 -7.80 1.64 -0.81
N ILE A 39 -7.36 2.66 -0.08
CA ILE A 39 -8.24 3.57 0.65
C ILE A 39 -8.58 4.81 -0.18
N TYR A 40 -9.69 5.44 0.16
CA TYR A 40 -10.11 6.73 -0.37
C TYR A 40 -10.25 7.75 0.77
N ALA A 41 -9.64 8.93 0.60
CA ALA A 41 -9.59 9.97 1.63
C ALA A 41 -10.80 10.94 1.63
N GLY A 42 -11.83 10.67 0.83
CA GLY A 42 -13.05 11.49 0.77
C GLY A 42 -14.30 10.81 1.34
N ASP A 43 -15.35 11.59 1.58
CA ASP A 43 -16.57 11.14 2.25
C ASP A 43 -17.41 10.14 1.43
N ASP A 44 -17.45 10.31 0.10
CA ASP A 44 -18.18 9.42 -0.81
C ASP A 44 -17.26 8.35 -1.39
N VAL A 45 -17.00 7.31 -0.58
CA VAL A 45 -16.08 6.22 -0.90
C VAL A 45 -16.58 5.45 -2.11
N PRO A 46 -15.83 5.45 -3.24
CA PRO A 46 -16.20 4.71 -4.42
C PRO A 46 -16.32 3.20 -4.13
N PRO A 47 -17.30 2.50 -4.73
CA PRO A 47 -17.39 1.05 -4.64
C PRO A 47 -16.06 0.38 -5.02
N GLY A 48 -15.55 -0.51 -4.18
CA GLY A 48 -14.28 -1.21 -4.40
C GLY A 48 -13.09 -0.59 -3.66
N LEU A 49 -13.15 0.70 -3.29
CA LEU A 49 -12.21 1.31 -2.35
C LEU A 49 -12.67 1.12 -0.91
N ALA A 50 -11.73 1.21 0.01
CA ALA A 50 -12.00 1.23 1.44
C ALA A 50 -12.13 2.68 1.95
N PRO A 51 -12.99 2.94 2.96
CA PRO A 51 -12.95 4.21 3.69
C PRO A 51 -11.60 4.38 4.39
N TRP A 52 -11.29 5.62 4.75
CA TRP A 52 -10.20 5.91 5.67
C TRP A 52 -10.39 5.12 6.99
N PRO A 53 -9.37 4.38 7.45
CA PRO A 53 -9.48 3.57 8.67
C PRO A 53 -9.61 4.45 9.91
N THR A 54 -10.53 4.09 10.82
CA THR A 54 -10.77 4.84 12.06
C THR A 54 -9.70 4.61 13.13
N ASP A 55 -8.97 3.51 13.02
CA ASP A 55 -7.85 3.15 13.89
C ASP A 55 -6.51 3.72 13.39
N GLU A 56 -6.52 4.46 12.27
CA GLU A 56 -5.33 5.05 11.63
C GLU A 56 -4.26 4.02 11.21
N ASP A 57 -4.62 2.73 11.20
CA ASP A 57 -3.74 1.64 10.77
C ASP A 57 -3.64 1.63 9.24
N LEU A 58 -2.69 2.42 8.74
CA LEU A 58 -2.39 2.57 7.33
C LEU A 58 -1.33 1.57 6.86
N TYR A 59 -1.51 1.19 5.60
CA TYR A 59 -0.62 0.30 4.89
C TYR A 59 -0.32 0.87 3.52
N THR A 60 0.80 0.45 2.96
CA THR A 60 1.23 0.83 1.63
C THR A 60 1.27 -0.40 0.73
N LEU A 61 0.42 -0.42 -0.30
CA LEU A 61 0.32 -1.46 -1.33
C LEU A 61 1.21 -1.12 -2.52
N CYS A 62 2.04 -2.08 -2.94
CA CYS A 62 2.69 -2.02 -4.24
C CYS A 62 1.77 -2.58 -5.35
N PRO A 63 1.26 -1.76 -6.28
CA PRO A 63 0.37 -2.24 -7.35
C PRO A 63 1.06 -3.19 -8.33
N SER A 64 2.39 -3.08 -8.45
CA SER A 64 3.20 -3.88 -9.38
C SER A 64 3.29 -5.36 -8.99
N CYS A 65 3.35 -5.66 -7.69
CA CYS A 65 3.55 -7.04 -7.21
C CYS A 65 2.65 -7.47 -6.05
N GLY A 66 1.82 -6.58 -5.52
CA GLY A 66 0.86 -6.87 -4.46
C GLY A 66 1.41 -6.97 -3.05
N ARG A 67 2.70 -6.70 -2.83
CA ARG A 67 3.24 -6.64 -1.47
C ARG A 67 2.67 -5.43 -0.72
N VAL A 68 2.36 -5.64 0.54
CA VAL A 68 1.81 -4.63 1.44
C VAL A 68 2.77 -4.43 2.61
N TYR A 69 3.01 -3.17 2.95
CA TYR A 69 3.89 -2.74 4.03
C TYR A 69 3.05 -2.00 5.08
N SER A 70 3.34 -2.17 6.36
CA SER A 70 2.70 -1.39 7.42
C SER A 70 3.39 -0.04 7.54
N ASP A 71 2.62 1.04 7.51
CA ASP A 71 3.17 2.40 7.60
C ASP A 71 3.76 2.63 9.00
N ALA A 72 3.06 2.20 10.05
CA ALA A 72 3.53 2.24 11.43
C ALA A 72 4.88 1.51 11.62
N ALA A 73 5.08 0.35 11.00
CA ALA A 73 6.34 -0.37 11.08
C ALA A 73 7.50 0.42 10.43
N VAL A 74 7.22 1.14 9.35
CA VAL A 74 8.20 1.98 8.65
C VAL A 74 8.59 3.18 9.50
N GLU A 75 7.61 3.89 10.05
CA GLU A 75 7.84 5.06 10.87
C GLU A 75 8.58 4.71 12.17
N GLU A 76 8.15 3.65 12.86
CA GLU A 76 8.74 3.22 14.13
C GLU A 76 10.17 2.70 13.96
N THR A 77 10.39 1.86 12.94
CA THR A 77 11.64 1.06 12.86
C THR A 77 12.59 1.51 11.76
N GLY A 78 12.14 2.36 10.84
CA GLY A 78 12.88 2.74 9.64
C GLY A 78 12.97 1.65 8.59
N LYS A 79 12.19 0.59 8.74
CA LYS A 79 12.20 -0.59 7.87
C LYS A 79 10.80 -0.88 7.38
N ALA A 80 10.69 -1.31 6.13
CA ALA A 80 9.43 -1.76 5.54
C ALA A 80 9.40 -3.29 5.40
N PRO A 81 9.15 -4.06 6.48
CA PRO A 81 8.92 -5.49 6.34
C PRO A 81 7.66 -5.73 5.52
N VAL A 82 7.68 -6.73 4.65
CA VAL A 82 6.47 -7.20 3.97
C VAL A 82 5.52 -7.74 5.04
N ALA A 83 4.39 -7.07 5.25
CA ALA A 83 3.36 -7.49 6.19
C ALA A 83 2.58 -8.69 5.62
N PHE A 84 2.15 -8.56 4.36
CA PHE A 84 1.47 -9.61 3.60
C PHE A 84 1.48 -9.28 2.10
N LYS A 85 0.88 -10.15 1.30
CA LYS A 85 0.76 -9.99 -0.14
C LYS A 85 -0.69 -10.20 -0.58
N VAL A 86 -1.21 -9.29 -1.39
CA VAL A 86 -2.48 -9.44 -2.12
C VAL A 86 -2.23 -9.83 -3.57
N ASP A 87 -3.21 -10.44 -4.20
CA ASP A 87 -3.15 -10.74 -5.62
C ASP A 87 -3.71 -9.56 -6.43
N VAL A 88 -2.81 -8.76 -7.01
CA VAL A 88 -3.15 -7.59 -7.83
C VAL A 88 -3.79 -7.94 -9.16
N ALA A 89 -3.78 -9.21 -9.57
CA ALA A 89 -4.51 -9.70 -10.74
C ALA A 89 -5.94 -10.15 -10.40
N THR A 90 -6.29 -10.30 -9.11
CA THR A 90 -7.67 -10.63 -8.74
C THR A 90 -8.61 -9.46 -8.97
N GLY A 91 -9.82 -9.74 -9.45
CA GLY A 91 -10.77 -8.72 -9.88
C GLY A 91 -11.06 -7.64 -8.83
N ALA A 92 -11.18 -7.99 -7.55
CA ALA A 92 -11.48 -7.00 -6.51
C ALA A 92 -10.33 -6.01 -6.26
N ILE A 93 -9.08 -6.50 -6.19
CA ILE A 93 -7.91 -5.64 -5.95
C ILE A 93 -7.53 -4.90 -7.24
N ALA A 94 -7.57 -5.58 -8.39
CA ALA A 94 -7.34 -4.96 -9.69
C ALA A 94 -8.32 -3.81 -9.94
N GLU A 95 -9.60 -4.01 -9.62
CA GLU A 95 -10.63 -2.98 -9.75
C GLU A 95 -10.40 -1.83 -8.77
N ALA A 96 -10.05 -2.12 -7.51
CA ALA A 96 -9.72 -1.09 -6.53
C ALA A 96 -8.53 -0.23 -6.99
N ILE A 97 -7.45 -0.86 -7.51
CA ILE A 97 -6.29 -0.14 -8.06
C ILE A 97 -6.71 0.74 -9.24
N ARG A 98 -7.54 0.22 -10.16
CA ARG A 98 -8.05 0.98 -11.30
C ARG A 98 -8.84 2.21 -10.83
N ILE A 99 -9.77 2.03 -9.90
CA ILE A 99 -10.61 3.11 -9.38
C ILE A 99 -9.78 4.13 -8.62
N HIS A 100 -8.78 3.70 -7.84
CA HIS A 100 -7.84 4.60 -7.17
C HIS A 100 -7.18 5.54 -8.19
N TRP A 101 -6.65 5.02 -9.29
CA TRP A 101 -6.01 5.86 -10.31
C TRP A 101 -6.95 6.77 -11.10
N GLU A 102 -8.23 6.40 -11.21
CA GLU A 102 -9.24 7.26 -11.84
C GLU A 102 -9.72 8.41 -10.93
N ARG A 103 -9.44 8.34 -9.62
CA ARG A 103 -10.01 9.22 -8.59
C ARG A 103 -8.98 9.92 -7.71
N SER A 104 -7.68 9.65 -7.90
CA SER A 104 -6.57 10.24 -7.13
C SER A 104 -5.99 11.49 -7.79
#